data_AF-A0A2E4PPE1-F1
#
_entry.id   AF-A0A2E4PPE1-F1
#
_cell.length_a   1.000
_cell.length_b   1.000
_cell.length_c   1.000
_cell.angle_alpha   90.00
_cell.angle_beta   90.00
_cell.angle_gamma   90.00
#
_symmetry.space_group_name_H-M   'P 1'
#
loop_
_entity.id
_entity.type
_entity.pdbx_description
1 polymer ?
#
loop_
_entity_poly.entity_id
_entity_poly.type
_entity_poly.pdbx_seq_one_letter_code
_entity_poly.pdbx_strand_id
1 'polypeptide(L)'
;MKKITLLILLFNLTYAQKDNRKLVWEENFNGKTLDSTVWNYELGNGCPNICGWGNNESQIYTKNNHKVEDGMLTITAAYDGTQYTSTRITTKDKKEFQYGKMEVRAKLPQGKGLWPAFWMLGSNISQVGWPKSGEIDILEYIGKEPGQVFTSLHTQDSHGNTINTKKTKIEGIEEGFHLYAIDWNKDQIAFYVDNHLVYTFKPEVKNENTWPYNQPFYFLINMAIGGNFGGPDIDNSVFPQEFSIDYIKVYQ
;
A
#
# COMPACT_ATOMS: atom_id res chain seq x y z
N MET A 1 45.23 24.00 -43.10
CA MET A 1 44.28 24.54 -42.12
C MET A 1 43.44 23.40 -41.56
N LYS A 2 43.76 22.89 -40.36
CA LYS A 2 42.96 21.86 -39.66
C LYS A 2 42.14 22.55 -38.57
N LYS A 3 40.81 22.48 -38.66
CA LYS A 3 39.90 22.99 -37.63
C LYS A 3 39.76 21.93 -36.55
N ILE A 4 40.12 22.29 -35.31
CA ILE A 4 39.88 21.48 -34.10
C ILE A 4 38.52 21.93 -33.56
N THR A 5 37.53 21.05 -33.60
CA THR A 5 36.22 21.28 -32.98
C THR A 5 36.30 20.76 -31.54
N LEU A 6 36.22 21.67 -30.58
CA LEU A 6 36.18 21.35 -29.16
C LEU A 6 34.74 21.00 -28.76
N LEU A 7 34.51 19.74 -28.39
CA LEU A 7 33.22 19.26 -27.90
C LEU A 7 33.13 19.53 -26.40
N ILE A 8 32.27 20.46 -25.98
CA ILE A 8 32.02 20.74 -24.56
C ILE A 8 30.91 19.78 -24.09
N LEU A 9 31.29 18.78 -23.28
CA LEU A 9 30.31 17.97 -22.53
C LEU A 9 29.77 18.81 -21.37
N LEU A 10 28.50 19.19 -21.45
CA LEU A 10 27.74 19.73 -20.33
C LEU A 10 27.32 18.57 -19.42
N PHE A 11 28.00 18.42 -18.28
CA PHE A 11 27.52 17.58 -17.18
C PHE A 11 26.32 18.26 -16.53
N ASN A 12 25.13 17.70 -16.72
CA ASN A 12 23.97 18.05 -15.90
C ASN A 12 24.16 17.42 -14.51
N LEU A 13 24.61 18.23 -13.56
CA LEU A 13 24.55 17.91 -12.14
C LEU A 13 23.07 17.96 -11.72
N THR A 14 22.44 16.80 -11.63
CA THR A 14 21.15 16.66 -10.96
C THR A 14 21.39 16.90 -9.46
N TYR A 15 20.99 18.07 -8.97
CA TYR A 15 20.90 18.31 -7.54
C TYR A 15 19.79 17.40 -6.99
N ALA A 16 20.16 16.26 -6.40
CA ALA A 16 19.27 15.54 -5.51
C ALA A 16 18.90 16.50 -4.38
N GLN A 17 17.63 16.93 -4.34
CA GLN A 17 17.12 17.80 -3.29
C GLN A 17 17.33 17.09 -1.96
N LYS A 18 18.14 17.68 -1.08
CA LYS A 18 18.45 17.09 0.23
C LYS A 18 17.17 17.07 1.05
N ASP A 19 16.61 15.89 1.22
CA ASP A 19 15.47 15.67 2.10
C ASP A 19 15.91 15.89 3.55
N ASN A 20 15.43 16.95 4.18
CA ASN A 20 15.78 17.31 5.56
C ASN A 20 14.85 16.64 6.60
N ARG A 21 13.92 15.78 6.17
CA ARG A 21 13.02 15.05 7.06
C ARG A 21 13.80 14.07 7.93
N LYS A 22 13.35 13.90 9.16
CA LYS A 22 13.91 12.96 10.13
C LYS A 22 13.04 11.71 10.17
N LEU A 23 13.66 10.55 10.35
CA LEU A 23 12.94 9.32 10.67
C LEU A 23 12.23 9.49 12.02
N VAL A 24 10.90 9.45 12.02
CA VAL A 24 10.08 9.61 13.24
C VAL A 24 9.44 8.32 13.71
N TRP A 25 9.28 7.33 12.83
CA TRP A 25 8.81 6.00 13.17
C TRP A 25 9.30 4.97 12.14
N GLU A 26 9.56 3.76 12.63
CA GLU A 26 10.03 2.61 11.85
C GLU A 26 9.47 1.32 12.46
N GLU A 27 8.96 0.45 11.60
CA GLU A 27 8.65 -0.95 11.91
C GLU A 27 9.58 -1.83 11.09
N ASN A 28 10.42 -2.61 11.78
CA ASN A 28 11.45 -3.47 11.19
C ASN A 28 11.18 -4.96 11.41
N PHE A 29 10.04 -5.31 12.03
CA PHE A 29 9.63 -6.69 12.26
C PHE A 29 10.71 -7.57 12.91
N ASN A 30 11.55 -6.98 13.77
CA ASN A 30 12.65 -7.67 14.47
C ASN A 30 12.18 -8.52 15.67
N GLY A 31 10.90 -8.44 16.02
CA GLY A 31 10.30 -9.25 17.08
C GLY A 31 10.17 -10.72 16.69
N LYS A 32 9.60 -11.53 17.59
CA LYS A 32 9.17 -12.91 17.27
C LYS A 32 7.70 -13.00 16.87
N THR A 33 6.97 -11.92 17.10
CA THR A 33 5.53 -11.75 16.85
C THR A 33 5.29 -10.29 16.51
N LEU A 34 4.14 -9.99 15.88
CA LEU A 34 3.71 -8.60 15.71
C LEU A 34 3.59 -7.89 17.07
N ASP A 35 4.11 -6.67 17.16
CA ASP A 35 4.01 -5.83 18.36
C ASP A 35 2.55 -5.40 18.55
N SER A 36 1.92 -5.89 19.62
CA SER A 36 0.52 -5.60 19.93
C SER A 36 0.30 -4.14 20.37
N THR A 37 1.34 -3.37 20.68
CA THR A 37 1.25 -1.94 20.91
C THR A 37 1.20 -1.12 19.61
N VAL A 38 1.50 -1.75 18.47
CA VAL A 38 1.49 -1.15 17.14
C VAL A 38 0.32 -1.70 16.30
N TRP A 39 0.15 -3.02 16.27
CA TRP A 39 -0.73 -3.70 15.33
C TRP A 39 -2.02 -4.22 15.97
N ASN A 40 -3.12 -4.03 15.26
CA ASN A 40 -4.41 -4.68 15.47
C ASN A 40 -4.60 -5.76 14.42
N TYR A 41 -5.36 -6.80 14.75
CA TYR A 41 -5.85 -7.77 13.76
C TYR A 41 -7.29 -7.43 13.40
N GLU A 42 -7.59 -7.38 12.11
CA GLU A 42 -8.98 -7.43 11.63
C GLU A 42 -9.27 -8.87 11.20
N LEU A 43 -10.30 -9.48 11.78
CA LEU A 43 -10.58 -10.90 11.69
C LEU A 43 -11.89 -11.17 10.95
N GLY A 44 -12.01 -12.38 10.41
CA GLY A 44 -13.23 -12.80 9.73
C GLY A 44 -13.30 -12.34 8.28
N ASN A 45 -14.51 -12.29 7.75
CA ASN A 45 -14.85 -11.86 6.39
C ASN A 45 -15.57 -10.51 6.36
N GLY A 46 -15.48 -9.71 7.43
CA GLY A 46 -16.14 -8.41 7.55
C GLY A 46 -17.61 -8.44 8.00
N CYS A 47 -18.24 -9.61 8.14
CA CYS A 47 -19.63 -9.72 8.61
C CYS A 47 -19.79 -9.38 10.12
N PRO A 48 -20.98 -8.89 10.55
CA PRO A 48 -22.16 -8.63 9.74
C PRO A 48 -22.16 -7.26 9.03
N ASN A 49 -21.17 -6.41 9.30
CA ASN A 49 -21.21 -5.00 8.91
C ASN A 49 -20.87 -4.78 7.43
N ILE A 50 -19.81 -5.43 6.94
CA ILE A 50 -19.27 -5.28 5.58
C ILE A 50 -18.81 -6.64 5.07
N CYS A 51 -19.74 -7.60 4.99
CA CYS A 51 -19.46 -8.95 4.49
C CYS A 51 -18.67 -8.94 3.17
N GLY A 52 -17.69 -9.84 3.04
CA GLY A 52 -16.74 -9.84 1.93
C GLY A 52 -15.84 -8.61 1.91
N TRP A 53 -15.64 -7.97 3.06
CA TRP A 53 -14.95 -6.69 3.26
C TRP A 53 -15.45 -5.56 2.35
N GLY A 54 -16.73 -5.60 1.94
CA GLY A 54 -17.35 -4.65 1.01
C GLY A 54 -17.05 -4.91 -0.47
N ASN A 55 -16.18 -5.88 -0.78
CA ASN A 55 -15.65 -6.14 -2.11
C ASN A 55 -15.89 -7.58 -2.60
N ASN A 56 -16.76 -8.35 -1.94
CA ASN A 56 -16.98 -9.78 -2.22
C ASN A 56 -15.68 -10.62 -2.12
N GLU A 57 -14.79 -10.23 -1.22
CA GLU A 57 -13.55 -10.96 -0.94
C GLU A 57 -13.85 -12.35 -0.33
N SER A 58 -13.04 -13.35 -0.67
CA SER A 58 -13.29 -14.76 -0.36
C SER A 58 -12.61 -15.26 0.92
N GLN A 59 -11.62 -14.53 1.45
CA GLN A 59 -10.84 -14.97 2.60
C GLN A 59 -11.53 -14.72 3.94
N ILE A 60 -11.15 -15.54 4.91
CA ILE A 60 -11.26 -15.24 6.33
C ILE A 60 -9.90 -14.74 6.82
N TYR A 61 -9.84 -13.50 7.32
CA TYR A 61 -8.63 -13.01 7.96
C TYR A 61 -8.45 -13.63 9.36
N THR A 62 -7.24 -14.10 9.64
CA THR A 62 -6.89 -14.79 10.89
C THR A 62 -5.59 -14.24 11.50
N LYS A 63 -5.31 -14.67 12.74
CA LYS A 63 -4.04 -14.39 13.43
C LYS A 63 -2.92 -15.38 13.10
N ASN A 64 -3.20 -16.44 12.34
CA ASN A 64 -2.28 -17.57 12.14
C ASN A 64 -1.72 -17.63 10.71
N ASN A 65 -2.12 -16.69 9.84
CA ASN A 65 -1.68 -16.58 8.45
C ASN A 65 -0.51 -15.60 8.27
N HIS A 66 0.27 -15.36 9.31
CA HIS A 66 1.48 -14.56 9.20
C HIS A 66 2.58 -15.08 10.12
N LYS A 67 3.82 -14.71 9.78
CA LYS A 67 5.01 -14.96 10.58
C LYS A 67 5.84 -13.70 10.66
N VAL A 68 6.45 -13.45 11.82
CA VAL A 68 7.50 -12.44 12.00
C VAL A 68 8.79 -13.19 12.31
N GLU A 69 9.74 -13.16 11.39
CA GLU A 69 11.02 -13.86 11.48
C GLU A 69 12.08 -13.15 10.64
N ASP A 70 13.33 -13.20 11.07
CA ASP A 70 14.49 -12.65 10.34
C ASP A 70 14.34 -11.18 9.90
N GLY A 71 13.67 -10.36 10.73
CA GLY A 71 13.45 -8.94 10.46
C GLY A 71 12.37 -8.66 9.43
N MET A 72 11.42 -9.59 9.24
CA MET A 72 10.42 -9.51 8.19
C MET A 72 9.06 -10.00 8.66
N LEU A 73 8.00 -9.34 8.20
CA LEU A 73 6.64 -9.87 8.24
C LEU A 73 6.34 -10.61 6.94
N THR A 74 5.93 -11.87 7.02
CA THR A 74 5.37 -12.61 5.88
C THR A 74 3.91 -12.93 6.17
N ILE A 75 3.01 -12.46 5.30
CA ILE A 75 1.60 -12.87 5.28
C ILE A 75 1.44 -14.00 4.27
N THR A 76 0.80 -15.09 4.68
CA THR A 76 0.56 -16.26 3.83
C THR A 76 -0.93 -16.40 3.52
N ALA A 77 -1.28 -16.21 2.25
CA ALA A 77 -2.57 -16.56 1.70
C ALA A 77 -2.62 -18.08 1.47
N ALA A 78 -3.64 -18.74 2.00
CA ALA A 78 -3.75 -20.20 1.94
C ALA A 78 -5.17 -20.63 1.56
N TYR A 79 -5.26 -21.82 0.96
CA TYR A 79 -6.51 -22.51 0.65
C TYR A 79 -6.41 -23.96 1.09
N ASP A 80 -7.36 -24.43 1.91
CA ASP A 80 -7.36 -25.79 2.48
C ASP A 80 -8.23 -26.80 1.70
N GLY A 81 -8.76 -26.39 0.54
CA GLY A 81 -9.75 -27.15 -0.23
C GLY A 81 -11.20 -26.73 0.05
N THR A 82 -11.44 -25.94 1.09
CA THR A 82 -12.77 -25.43 1.45
C THR A 82 -12.80 -23.93 1.71
N GLN A 83 -11.74 -23.38 2.32
CA GLN A 83 -11.70 -22.02 2.81
C GLN A 83 -10.39 -21.33 2.44
N TYR A 84 -10.50 -20.07 2.06
CA TYR A 84 -9.36 -19.18 1.91
C TYR A 84 -9.07 -18.46 3.22
N THR A 85 -7.80 -18.36 3.59
CA THR A 85 -7.36 -17.66 4.80
C THR A 85 -6.17 -16.75 4.50
N SER A 86 -6.07 -15.65 5.24
CA SER A 86 -4.99 -14.66 5.09
C SER A 86 -4.88 -13.80 6.36
N THR A 87 -4.08 -12.74 6.33
CA THR A 87 -3.97 -11.76 7.43
C THR A 87 -4.27 -10.34 6.95
N ARG A 88 -4.96 -9.59 7.81
CA ARG A 88 -5.17 -8.14 7.71
C ARG A 88 -4.87 -7.50 9.06
N ILE A 89 -3.98 -6.52 9.06
CA ILE A 89 -3.55 -5.81 10.26
C ILE A 89 -3.59 -4.31 10.05
N THR A 90 -3.83 -3.56 11.13
CA THR A 90 -3.92 -2.10 11.09
C THR A 90 -3.19 -1.45 12.25
N THR A 91 -2.77 -0.19 12.11
CA THR A 91 -2.22 0.60 13.21
C THR A 91 -3.22 1.55 13.86
N LYS A 92 -4.52 1.37 13.57
CA LYS A 92 -5.62 2.21 14.07
C LYS A 92 -5.56 2.41 15.58
N ASP A 93 -5.75 3.66 16.04
CA ASP A 93 -5.72 4.05 17.45
C ASP A 93 -4.37 3.76 18.17
N LYS A 94 -3.30 3.42 17.43
CA LYS A 94 -1.97 3.06 17.96
C LYS A 94 -0.83 3.87 17.33
N LYS A 95 -0.70 3.82 16.00
CA LYS A 95 0.25 4.62 15.23
C LYS A 95 -0.47 5.28 14.07
N GLU A 96 -0.51 6.60 14.10
CA GLU A 96 -1.21 7.42 13.13
C GLU A 96 -0.34 8.62 12.78
N PHE A 97 -0.36 9.01 11.51
CA PHE A 97 0.53 10.02 10.98
C PHE A 97 -0.23 11.00 10.10
N GLN A 98 0.16 12.27 10.17
CA GLN A 98 -0.31 13.31 9.26
C GLN A 98 0.90 13.89 8.54
N TYR A 99 0.89 13.82 7.20
CA TYR A 99 2.00 14.24 6.34
C TYR A 99 3.32 13.48 6.58
N GLY A 100 4.25 13.67 5.67
CA GLY A 100 5.58 13.08 5.70
C GLY A 100 5.88 12.24 4.46
N LYS A 101 7.11 11.73 4.39
CA LYS A 101 7.45 10.62 3.49
C LYS A 101 7.15 9.33 4.22
N MET A 102 6.39 8.43 3.60
CA MET A 102 6.08 7.12 4.15
C MET A 102 6.43 6.08 3.12
N GLU A 103 7.19 5.05 3.50
CA GLU A 103 7.65 4.03 2.59
C GLU A 103 7.53 2.63 3.21
N VAL A 104 7.21 1.66 2.36
CA VAL A 104 7.25 0.23 2.68
C VAL A 104 8.20 -0.45 1.70
N ARG A 105 9.02 -1.39 2.20
CA ARG A 105 9.79 -2.30 1.36
C ARG A 105 9.13 -3.67 1.38
N ALA A 106 8.62 -4.10 0.24
CA ALA A 106 7.83 -5.33 0.17
C ALA A 106 8.11 -6.14 -1.10
N LYS A 107 7.92 -7.46 -0.99
CA LYS A 107 7.96 -8.44 -2.08
C LYS A 107 6.56 -8.98 -2.32
N LEU A 108 6.10 -8.87 -3.56
CA LEU A 108 4.76 -9.27 -3.95
C LEU A 108 4.62 -10.80 -4.13
N PRO A 109 3.44 -11.37 -3.80
CA PRO A 109 3.03 -12.69 -4.25
C PRO A 109 2.69 -12.69 -5.75
N GLN A 110 2.54 -13.88 -6.35
CA GLN A 110 2.10 -14.04 -7.73
C GLN A 110 0.91 -15.00 -7.80
N GLY A 111 -0.05 -14.71 -8.69
CA GLY A 111 -1.16 -15.63 -8.96
C GLY A 111 -2.51 -14.96 -9.08
N LYS A 112 -3.32 -15.46 -10.02
CA LYS A 112 -4.66 -14.93 -10.27
C LYS A 112 -5.54 -15.06 -9.03
N GLY A 113 -6.17 -13.95 -8.64
CA GLY A 113 -7.04 -13.85 -7.46
C GLY A 113 -6.36 -13.28 -6.22
N LEU A 114 -5.04 -13.10 -6.20
CA LEU A 114 -4.35 -12.45 -5.08
C LEU A 114 -4.44 -10.94 -5.17
N TRP A 115 -4.63 -10.29 -4.03
CA TRP A 115 -4.67 -8.83 -3.91
C TRP A 115 -3.97 -8.36 -2.62
N PRO A 116 -2.62 -8.32 -2.62
CA PRO A 116 -1.84 -7.65 -1.56
C PRO A 116 -2.00 -6.14 -1.60
N ALA A 117 -2.09 -5.53 -0.42
CA ALA A 117 -2.18 -4.08 -0.27
C ALA A 117 -1.40 -3.56 0.94
N PHE A 118 -0.77 -2.39 0.75
CA PHE A 118 -0.29 -1.50 1.81
C PHE A 118 -0.87 -0.11 1.58
N TRP A 119 -1.66 0.34 2.54
CA TRP A 119 -2.57 1.46 2.34
C TRP A 119 -2.89 2.13 3.68
N MET A 120 -3.64 3.22 3.62
CA MET A 120 -4.00 4.02 4.80
C MET A 120 -5.46 4.44 4.78
N LEU A 121 -6.07 4.53 5.97
CA LEU A 121 -7.40 5.10 6.17
C LEU A 121 -7.34 6.28 7.14
N GLY A 122 -8.22 7.26 6.94
CA GLY A 122 -8.34 8.40 7.84
C GLY A 122 -8.77 7.98 9.24
N SER A 123 -8.10 8.51 10.27
CA SER A 123 -8.36 8.14 11.67
C SER A 123 -9.78 8.48 12.12
N ASN A 124 -10.44 9.43 11.45
CA ASN A 124 -11.83 9.81 11.74
C ASN A 124 -12.90 8.86 11.16
N ILE A 125 -12.51 7.70 10.60
CA ILE A 125 -13.45 6.75 9.97
C ILE A 125 -14.59 6.31 10.90
N SER A 126 -14.33 6.18 12.20
CA SER A 126 -15.37 5.80 13.17
C SER A 126 -16.44 6.89 13.35
N GLN A 127 -16.12 8.15 13.02
CA GLN A 127 -16.99 9.31 13.18
C GLN A 127 -17.74 9.64 11.88
N VAL A 128 -17.04 9.57 10.73
CA VAL A 128 -17.60 10.04 9.44
C VAL A 128 -17.88 8.92 8.44
N GLY A 129 -17.35 7.72 8.68
CA GLY A 129 -17.43 6.59 7.76
C GLY A 129 -16.56 6.74 6.51
N TRP A 130 -16.38 5.64 5.80
CA TRP A 130 -15.85 5.64 4.44
C TRP A 130 -16.96 6.01 3.45
N PRO A 131 -16.71 6.79 2.38
CA PRO A 131 -15.42 7.29 1.90
C PRO A 131 -15.01 8.67 2.47
N LYS A 132 -15.81 9.27 3.35
CA LYS A 132 -15.55 10.61 3.90
C LYS A 132 -14.26 10.70 4.70
N SER A 133 -13.84 9.60 5.33
CA SER A 133 -12.57 9.56 6.06
C SER A 133 -11.35 9.72 5.17
N GLY A 134 -11.48 9.42 3.88
CA GLY A 134 -10.36 9.31 2.97
C GLY A 134 -9.61 7.99 3.09
N GLU A 135 -8.98 7.61 1.98
CA GLU A 135 -8.14 6.43 1.79
C GLU A 135 -6.96 6.78 0.89
N ILE A 136 -5.78 6.21 1.20
CA ILE A 136 -4.54 6.37 0.43
C ILE A 136 -3.95 4.98 0.15
N ASP A 137 -3.99 4.54 -1.10
CA ASP A 137 -3.48 3.23 -1.50
C ASP A 137 -2.08 3.38 -2.07
N ILE A 138 -1.09 3.08 -1.23
CA ILE A 138 0.34 3.29 -1.51
C ILE A 138 0.87 2.17 -2.41
N LEU A 139 0.43 0.95 -2.15
CA LEU A 139 0.68 -0.24 -2.94
C LEU A 139 -0.61 -1.03 -3.02
N GLU A 140 -1.16 -1.17 -4.22
CA GLU A 140 -2.02 -2.29 -4.56
C GLU A 140 -1.48 -3.05 -5.77
N TYR A 141 -1.62 -4.37 -5.72
CA TYR A 141 -1.31 -5.27 -6.81
C TYR A 141 -2.42 -6.30 -6.92
N ILE A 142 -2.77 -6.71 -8.13
CA ILE A 142 -3.70 -7.81 -8.37
C ILE A 142 -3.02 -8.84 -9.26
N GLY A 143 -2.90 -10.08 -8.78
CA GLY A 143 -2.14 -11.11 -9.48
C GLY A 143 -2.78 -11.60 -10.78
N LYS A 144 -4.01 -11.13 -11.11
CA LYS A 144 -4.61 -11.30 -12.43
C LYS A 144 -4.02 -10.37 -13.50
N GLU A 145 -3.29 -9.32 -13.10
CA GLU A 145 -2.63 -8.37 -14.00
C GLU A 145 -1.14 -8.20 -13.64
N PRO A 146 -0.30 -9.21 -13.90
CA PRO A 146 1.13 -9.17 -13.59
C PRO A 146 1.86 -7.97 -14.22
N GLY A 147 2.92 -7.51 -13.57
CA GLY A 147 3.74 -6.38 -13.99
C GLY A 147 3.06 -5.03 -13.79
N GLN A 148 1.96 -4.95 -13.02
CA GLN A 148 1.19 -3.72 -12.84
C GLN A 148 0.85 -3.48 -11.37
N VAL A 149 1.08 -2.25 -10.92
CA VAL A 149 0.71 -1.77 -9.59
C VAL A 149 -0.22 -0.57 -9.71
N PHE A 150 -1.02 -0.37 -8.67
CA PHE A 150 -1.99 0.70 -8.59
C PHE A 150 -1.68 1.59 -7.39
N THR A 151 -1.82 2.88 -7.61
CA THR A 151 -1.78 3.91 -6.57
C THR A 151 -3.07 4.71 -6.67
N SER A 152 -3.84 4.75 -5.60
CA SER A 152 -5.23 5.24 -5.63
C SER A 152 -5.53 6.13 -4.42
N LEU A 153 -6.50 7.01 -4.62
CA LEU A 153 -7.08 7.85 -3.57
C LEU A 153 -8.60 7.71 -3.61
N HIS A 154 -9.21 7.46 -2.45
CA HIS A 154 -10.66 7.47 -2.30
C HIS A 154 -11.09 8.62 -1.41
N THR A 155 -12.10 9.34 -1.87
CA THR A 155 -12.65 10.56 -1.28
C THR A 155 -14.17 10.55 -1.43
N GLN A 156 -14.88 11.48 -0.79
CA GLN A 156 -16.33 11.58 -0.96
C GLN A 156 -16.73 11.81 -2.43
N ASP A 157 -15.97 12.62 -3.18
CA ASP A 157 -16.28 12.93 -4.59
C ASP A 157 -15.84 11.83 -5.57
N SER A 158 -14.86 11.00 -5.21
CA SER A 158 -14.45 9.86 -6.05
C SER A 158 -13.91 8.71 -5.20
N HIS A 159 -14.60 7.57 -5.24
CA HIS A 159 -14.33 6.35 -4.47
C HIS A 159 -14.89 5.12 -5.20
N GLY A 160 -14.58 3.91 -4.73
CA GLY A 160 -14.84 2.67 -5.48
C GLY A 160 -14.04 2.66 -6.80
N ASN A 161 -14.73 2.85 -7.93
CA ASN A 161 -14.07 3.06 -9.23
C ASN A 161 -13.55 4.51 -9.34
N THR A 162 -12.66 4.89 -8.43
CA THR A 162 -12.13 6.25 -8.30
C THR A 162 -11.41 6.70 -9.56
N ILE A 163 -11.60 7.96 -9.95
CA ILE A 163 -10.81 8.55 -11.05
C ILE A 163 -9.41 8.97 -10.58
N ASN A 164 -9.20 9.06 -9.26
CA ASN A 164 -7.95 9.48 -8.64
C ASN A 164 -6.99 8.30 -8.49
N THR A 165 -6.82 7.53 -9.56
CA THR A 165 -5.97 6.33 -9.58
C THR A 165 -4.98 6.37 -10.74
N LYS A 166 -3.84 5.71 -10.54
CA LYS A 166 -2.86 5.44 -11.59
C LYS A 166 -2.44 3.99 -11.55
N LYS A 167 -2.68 3.30 -12.67
CA LYS A 167 -2.05 2.03 -12.99
C LYS A 167 -0.68 2.27 -13.62
N THR A 168 0.35 1.62 -13.10
CA THR A 168 1.74 1.75 -13.58
C THR A 168 2.29 0.37 -13.93
N LYS A 169 2.76 0.21 -15.17
CA LYS A 169 3.48 -0.99 -15.58
C LYS A 169 4.93 -0.90 -15.11
N ILE A 170 5.40 -1.91 -14.40
CA ILE A 170 6.78 -2.02 -13.92
C ILE A 170 7.26 -3.44 -14.23
N GLU A 171 8.32 -3.54 -15.04
CA GLU A 171 8.89 -4.84 -15.42
C GLU A 171 9.62 -5.44 -14.21
N GLY A 172 9.33 -6.71 -13.93
CA GLY A 172 9.93 -7.43 -12.81
C GLY A 172 9.43 -6.99 -11.43
N ILE A 173 8.26 -6.34 -11.31
CA ILE A 173 7.75 -5.85 -10.02
C ILE A 173 7.49 -6.97 -8.99
N GLU A 174 7.33 -8.20 -9.47
CA GLU A 174 7.21 -9.38 -8.62
C GLU A 174 8.57 -10.05 -8.30
N GLU A 175 9.68 -9.55 -8.86
CA GLU A 175 11.02 -10.08 -8.67
C GLU A 175 11.71 -9.43 -7.47
N GLY A 176 11.55 -10.04 -6.30
CA GLY A 176 12.21 -9.57 -5.09
C GLY A 176 11.51 -8.39 -4.44
N PHE A 177 12.27 -7.57 -3.72
CA PHE A 177 11.72 -6.47 -2.92
C PHE A 177 11.82 -5.15 -3.65
N HIS A 178 10.71 -4.41 -3.63
CA HIS A 178 10.60 -3.06 -4.17
C HIS A 178 10.20 -2.07 -3.08
N LEU A 179 10.49 -0.80 -3.31
CA LEU A 179 10.08 0.30 -2.45
C LEU A 179 8.80 0.92 -2.98
N TYR A 180 7.79 1.05 -2.12
CA TYR A 180 6.54 1.74 -2.42
C TYR A 180 6.41 2.88 -1.42
N ALA A 181 6.23 4.11 -1.90
CA ALA A 181 6.28 5.26 -1.03
C ALA A 181 5.31 6.36 -1.44
N ILE A 182 4.94 7.18 -0.46
CA ILE A 182 4.31 8.49 -0.68
C ILE A 182 5.17 9.60 -0.10
N ASP A 183 5.08 10.77 -0.74
CA ASP A 183 5.43 12.06 -0.17
C ASP A 183 4.14 12.87 -0.04
N TRP A 184 3.63 12.95 1.18
CA TRP A 184 2.34 13.56 1.51
C TRP A 184 2.55 14.84 2.30
N ASN A 185 1.97 15.93 1.81
CA ASN A 185 1.88 17.19 2.53
C ASN A 185 0.49 17.81 2.34
N LYS A 186 0.27 19.00 2.92
CA LYS A 186 -1.02 19.73 2.83
C LYS A 186 -1.48 20.06 1.40
N ASP A 187 -0.55 20.08 0.44
CA ASP A 187 -0.79 20.57 -0.91
C ASP A 187 -0.94 19.43 -1.93
N GLN A 188 -0.30 18.28 -1.72
CA GLN A 188 -0.31 17.14 -2.63
C GLN A 188 0.09 15.81 -1.96
N ILE A 189 -0.23 14.70 -2.63
CA ILE A 189 0.31 13.36 -2.34
C ILE A 189 0.98 12.87 -3.61
N ALA A 190 2.29 12.61 -3.54
CA ALA A 190 3.07 12.05 -4.64
C ALA A 190 3.46 10.61 -4.33
N PHE A 191 3.26 9.69 -5.27
CA PHE A 191 3.53 8.25 -5.11
C PHE A 191 4.77 7.85 -5.88
N TYR A 192 5.54 6.94 -5.29
CA TYR A 192 6.80 6.47 -5.84
C TYR A 192 6.87 4.95 -5.78
N VAL A 193 7.48 4.36 -6.82
CA VAL A 193 7.95 2.98 -6.79
C VAL A 193 9.44 2.98 -7.12
N ASP A 194 10.27 2.37 -6.27
CA ASP A 194 11.73 2.37 -6.38
C ASP A 194 12.34 3.77 -6.57
N ASN A 195 11.80 4.76 -5.84
CA ASN A 195 12.15 6.18 -5.92
C ASN A 195 11.78 6.88 -7.25
N HIS A 196 11.08 6.21 -8.16
CA HIS A 196 10.52 6.81 -9.36
C HIS A 196 9.11 7.33 -9.09
N LEU A 197 8.84 8.61 -9.37
CA LEU A 197 7.51 9.20 -9.27
C LEU A 197 6.57 8.54 -10.28
N VAL A 198 5.48 7.94 -9.81
CA VAL A 198 4.49 7.26 -10.67
C VAL A 198 3.16 8.01 -10.76
N TYR A 199 2.78 8.74 -9.70
CA TYR A 199 1.52 9.47 -9.63
C TYR A 199 1.61 10.67 -8.69
N THR A 200 0.82 11.72 -8.95
CA THR A 200 0.66 12.85 -8.04
C THR A 200 -0.79 13.27 -8.02
N PHE A 201 -1.38 13.27 -6.83
CA PHE A 201 -2.70 13.80 -6.58
C PHE A 201 -2.60 15.20 -5.96
N LYS A 202 -3.08 16.20 -6.71
CA LYS A 202 -3.07 17.62 -6.34
C LYS A 202 -4.31 18.30 -6.93
N PRO A 203 -5.50 18.12 -6.33
CA PRO A 203 -6.70 18.77 -6.83
C PRO A 203 -6.58 20.29 -6.64
N GLU A 204 -7.14 21.04 -7.59
CA GLU A 204 -7.21 22.50 -7.52
C GLU A 204 -8.06 22.96 -6.34
N VAL A 205 -9.23 22.34 -6.16
CA VAL A 205 -10.12 22.57 -5.02
C VAL A 205 -9.79 21.58 -3.92
N LYS A 206 -9.47 22.09 -2.72
CA LYS A 206 -9.25 21.29 -1.51
C LYS A 206 -10.31 21.60 -0.47
N ASN A 207 -11.33 20.77 -0.40
CA ASN A 207 -12.36 20.79 0.63
C ASN A 207 -12.52 19.39 1.23
N GLU A 208 -13.48 19.20 2.14
CA GLU A 208 -13.73 17.91 2.79
C GLU A 208 -14.08 16.77 1.81
N ASN A 209 -14.60 17.08 0.63
CA ASN A 209 -15.01 16.07 -0.34
C ASN A 209 -13.90 15.65 -1.31
N THR A 210 -12.97 16.56 -1.61
CA THR A 210 -11.86 16.33 -2.57
C THR A 210 -10.51 16.13 -1.90
N TRP A 211 -10.37 16.54 -0.63
CA TRP A 211 -9.12 16.52 0.11
C TRP A 211 -9.33 16.20 1.61
N PRO A 212 -9.79 14.98 1.97
CA PRO A 212 -9.89 14.52 3.36
C PRO A 212 -8.52 14.19 4.00
N TYR A 213 -7.42 14.66 3.40
CA TYR A 213 -6.02 14.31 3.74
C TYR A 213 -5.32 15.36 4.61
N ASN A 214 -6.08 16.20 5.32
CA ASN A 214 -5.56 17.17 6.29
C ASN A 214 -5.83 16.73 7.73
N GLN A 215 -5.63 15.45 8.02
CA GLN A 215 -5.83 14.81 9.31
C GLN A 215 -4.90 13.59 9.45
N PRO A 216 -4.79 12.97 10.64
CA PRO A 216 -4.06 11.72 10.80
C PRO A 216 -4.69 10.55 10.02
N PHE A 217 -3.83 9.67 9.54
CA PHE A 217 -4.15 8.40 8.88
C PHE A 217 -3.37 7.27 9.56
N TYR A 218 -3.93 6.06 9.57
CA TYR A 218 -3.28 4.85 10.08
C TYR A 218 -3.02 3.86 8.94
N PHE A 219 -2.01 3.00 9.11
CA PHE A 219 -1.63 2.00 8.11
C PHE A 219 -2.49 0.75 8.18
N LEU A 220 -2.66 0.10 7.02
CA LEU A 220 -3.19 -1.24 6.85
C LEU A 220 -2.23 -2.07 5.99
N ILE A 221 -2.07 -3.35 6.35
CA ILE A 221 -1.42 -4.37 5.52
C ILE A 221 -2.39 -5.54 5.41
N ASN A 222 -2.65 -6.00 4.19
CA ASN A 222 -3.39 -7.24 3.98
C ASN A 222 -3.01 -7.93 2.68
N MET A 223 -3.45 -9.18 2.55
CA MET A 223 -3.52 -9.88 1.26
C MET A 223 -4.90 -10.49 1.09
N ALA A 224 -5.76 -9.80 0.35
CA ALA A 224 -7.08 -10.28 -0.02
C ALA A 224 -6.99 -11.40 -1.07
N ILE A 225 -8.04 -12.21 -1.14
CA ILE A 225 -8.19 -13.31 -2.11
C ILE A 225 -9.55 -13.16 -2.79
N GLY A 226 -9.55 -13.07 -4.11
CA GLY A 226 -10.74 -12.87 -4.94
C GLY A 226 -11.24 -11.43 -4.93
N GLY A 227 -12.56 -11.28 -4.81
CA GLY A 227 -13.23 -9.99 -4.78
C GLY A 227 -13.45 -9.35 -6.14
N ASN A 228 -14.21 -8.26 -6.15
CA ASN A 228 -14.59 -7.54 -7.36
C ASN A 228 -13.36 -6.96 -8.09
N PHE A 229 -12.34 -6.53 -7.33
CA PHE A 229 -11.12 -5.93 -7.87
C PHE A 229 -10.02 -6.98 -8.12
N GLY A 230 -9.64 -7.78 -7.12
CA GLY A 230 -8.68 -8.88 -7.28
C GLY A 230 -9.12 -9.91 -8.34
N GLY A 231 -10.44 -10.05 -8.55
CA GLY A 231 -11.08 -10.86 -9.56
C GLY A 231 -11.87 -12.02 -8.94
N PRO A 232 -13.10 -12.31 -9.40
CA PRO A 232 -13.88 -13.42 -8.86
C PRO A 232 -13.27 -14.78 -9.21
N ASP A 233 -12.50 -14.86 -10.30
CA ASP A 233 -11.77 -16.05 -10.68
C ASP A 233 -10.47 -16.17 -9.88
N ILE A 234 -10.35 -17.23 -9.08
CA ILE A 234 -9.16 -17.55 -8.27
C ILE A 234 -8.52 -18.82 -8.82
N ASP A 235 -7.21 -18.80 -9.04
CA ASP A 235 -6.46 -20.01 -9.38
C ASP A 235 -5.97 -20.71 -8.11
N ASN A 236 -6.64 -21.79 -7.72
CA ASN A 236 -6.31 -22.50 -6.48
C ASN A 236 -4.96 -23.21 -6.51
N SER A 237 -4.36 -23.42 -7.69
CA SER A 237 -3.07 -24.09 -7.79
C SER A 237 -1.89 -23.23 -7.32
N VAL A 238 -2.11 -21.92 -7.14
CA VAL A 238 -1.04 -21.00 -6.71
C VAL A 238 -0.79 -21.03 -5.21
N PHE A 239 -1.75 -21.49 -4.40
CA PHE A 239 -1.63 -21.46 -2.94
C PHE A 239 -0.68 -22.54 -2.40
N PRO A 240 0.05 -22.26 -1.30
CA PRO A 240 0.09 -20.99 -0.57
C PRO A 240 0.92 -19.91 -1.29
N GLN A 241 0.61 -18.63 -1.01
CA GLN A 241 1.35 -17.48 -1.53
C GLN A 241 1.74 -16.53 -0.42
N GLU A 242 2.87 -15.86 -0.59
CA GLU A 242 3.50 -15.04 0.44
C GLU A 242 3.63 -13.59 -0.01
N PHE A 243 3.13 -12.68 0.84
CA PHE A 243 3.38 -11.25 0.76
C PHE A 243 4.33 -10.86 1.89
N SER A 244 5.55 -10.45 1.55
CA SER A 244 6.60 -10.19 2.53
C SER A 244 6.93 -8.71 2.64
N ILE A 245 7.07 -8.23 3.86
CA ILE A 245 7.33 -6.83 4.21
C ILE A 245 8.57 -6.78 5.09
N ASP A 246 9.61 -6.11 4.60
CA ASP A 246 10.88 -5.91 5.28
C ASP A 246 10.78 -4.79 6.32
N TYR A 247 10.30 -3.61 5.92
CA TYR A 247 10.07 -2.52 6.86
C TYR A 247 8.99 -1.54 6.40
N ILE A 248 8.55 -0.73 7.35
CA ILE A 248 7.80 0.52 7.11
C ILE A 248 8.54 1.66 7.78
N LYS A 249 8.71 2.79 7.08
CA LYS A 249 9.37 3.99 7.59
C LYS A 249 8.52 5.23 7.37
N VAL A 250 8.54 6.14 8.35
CA VAL A 250 7.89 7.44 8.27
C VAL A 250 8.89 8.53 8.61
N TYR A 251 8.99 9.53 7.74
CA TYR A 251 9.88 10.69 7.87
C TYR A 251 9.09 11.99 7.86
N GLN A 252 9.42 12.91 8.77
CA GLN A 252 8.78 14.23 8.90
C GLN A 252 9.80 15.35 9.16
#